data_AF-A0A7X9AID6-F1
#
_entry.id   AF-A0A7X9AID6-F1
#
_cell.length_a   1.000
_cell.length_b   1.000
_cell.length_c   1.000
_cell.angle_alpha   90.00
_cell.angle_beta   90.00
_cell.angle_gamma   90.00
#
_symmetry.space_group_name_H-M   'P 1'
#
loop_
_entity.id
_entity.type
_entity.pdbx_description
1 polymer ?
#
loop_
_entity_poly.entity_id
_entity_poly.type
_entity_poly.pdbx_seq_one_letter_code
_entity_poly.pdbx_strand_id
1 'polypeptide(L)' 'NDMFYSHVSGLKWKIDLKGIIRARMADAGLESGNIHDCCICTKCRNDLFFSYRGDRGRTGSMAAFIQIRQ' A
#
# COMPACT_ATOMS: atom_id res chain seq x y z
N ASN A 1 -17.35 7.16 -7.95
CA ASN A 1 -16.31 8.04 -7.36
C ASN A 1 -14.98 7.34 -7.61
N ASP A 2 -14.38 7.61 -8.77
CA ASP A 2 -13.29 6.82 -9.38
C ASP A 2 -11.89 7.19 -8.86
N MET A 3 -11.79 7.74 -7.66
CA MET A 3 -10.55 8.35 -7.17
C MET A 3 -9.43 7.34 -6.86
N PHE A 4 -9.77 6.07 -6.58
CA PHE A 4 -8.80 5.04 -6.18
C PHE A 4 -8.68 3.88 -7.18
N TYR A 5 -9.45 3.91 -8.26
CA TYR A 5 -9.50 2.83 -9.24
C TYR A 5 -9.22 3.38 -10.62
N SER A 6 -8.38 2.69 -11.38
CA SER A 6 -8.16 3.02 -12.79
C SER A 6 -8.38 1.79 -13.66
N HIS A 7 -9.15 1.95 -14.73
CA HIS A 7 -9.35 0.89 -15.71
C HIS A 7 -8.02 0.59 -16.42
N VAL A 8 -7.76 -0.68 -16.70
CA VAL A 8 -6.58 -1.11 -17.45
C VAL A 8 -6.98 -1.67 -18.81
N SER A 9 -7.84 -2.69 -18.81
CA SER A 9 -8.26 -3.40 -20.04
C SER A 9 -9.35 -4.41 -19.71
N GLY A 10 -10.40 -4.51 -20.54
CA GLY A 10 -11.48 -5.49 -20.34
C GLY A 10 -12.08 -5.38 -18.93
N LEU A 11 -12.06 -6.49 -18.18
CA LEU A 11 -12.53 -6.56 -16.79
C LEU A 11 -11.44 -6.25 -15.74
N LYS A 12 -10.25 -5.78 -16.15
CA LYS A 12 -9.12 -5.52 -15.24
C LYS A 12 -9.04 -4.06 -14.81
N TRP A 13 -8.80 -3.89 -13.52
CA TRP A 13 -8.67 -2.59 -12.87
C TRP A 13 -7.40 -2.57 -12.00
N LYS A 14 -6.80 -1.39 -11.87
CA LYS A 14 -5.79 -1.06 -10.87
C LYS A 14 -6.47 -0.40 -9.69
N ILE A 15 -5.94 -0.68 -8.51
CA ILE A 15 -6.40 -0.14 -7.23
C ILE A 15 -5.22 0.57 -6.56
N ASP A 16 -5.47 1.77 -6.05
CA ASP A 16 -4.57 2.50 -5.17
C ASP A 16 -4.92 2.20 -3.70
N LEU A 17 -4.32 1.14 -3.16
CA LEU A 17 -4.51 0.76 -1.77
C LEU A 17 -4.01 1.83 -0.78
N LYS A 18 -2.96 2.57 -1.15
CA LYS A 18 -2.36 3.56 -0.27
C LYS A 18 -3.21 4.82 -0.19
N GLY A 19 -3.74 5.26 -1.34
CA GLY A 19 -4.74 6.33 -1.41
C GLY A 19 -5.97 6.01 -0.57
N ILE A 20 -6.48 4.77 -0.65
CA ILE A 20 -7.60 4.31 0.18
C ILE A 20 -7.25 4.41 1.67
N ILE A 21 -6.10 3.88 2.10
CA ILE A 21 -5.68 3.92 3.51
C ILE A 21 -5.53 5.37 4.00
N ARG A 22 -4.91 6.25 3.21
CA ARG A 22 -4.75 7.69 3.52
C ARG A 22 -6.11 8.37 3.72
N ALA A 23 -7.03 8.19 2.77
CA ALA A 23 -8.36 8.77 2.86
C ALA A 23 -9.12 8.25 4.09
N ARG A 24 -9.03 6.94 4.38
CA ARG A 24 -9.68 6.34 5.55
C ARG A 24 -9.11 6.83 6.88
N MET A 25 -7.82 7.13 6.96
CA MET A 25 -7.24 7.77 8.14
C MET A 25 -7.69 9.22 8.30
N ALA A 26 -7.75 9.99 7.20
CA ALA A 26 -8.27 11.35 7.23
C ALA A 26 -9.76 11.39 7.64
N ASP A 27 -10.59 10.49 7.10
CA ASP A 27 -12.00 10.32 7.48
C ASP A 27 -12.17 9.96 8.96
N ALA A 28 -11.18 9.30 9.56
CA ALA A 28 -11.14 8.99 10.99
C ALA A 28 -10.69 10.18 11.87
N GLY A 29 -10.44 11.35 11.27
CA GLY A 29 -10.05 12.57 11.98
C GLY A 29 -8.55 12.78 12.13
N LEU A 30 -7.70 11.97 11.50
CA LEU A 30 -6.25 12.22 11.50
C LEU A 30 -5.93 13.40 10.59
N GLU A 31 -5.14 14.35 11.12
CA GLU A 31 -4.61 15.44 10.32
C GLU A 31 -3.73 14.89 9.19
N SER A 32 -3.93 15.38 7.97
CA SER A 32 -3.17 14.92 6.81
C SER A 32 -1.66 15.12 6.96
N GLY A 33 -1.23 16.12 7.75
CA GLY A 33 0.18 16.36 8.06
C GLY A 33 0.85 15.26 8.89
N ASN A 34 0.07 14.46 9.62
CA ASN A 34 0.54 13.34 10.44
C ASN A 34 0.45 11.98 9.71
N ILE A 35 0.02 11.98 8.44
CA ILE A 35 -0.11 10.77 7.63
C ILE A 35 1.05 10.71 6.62
N HIS A 36 1.91 9.70 6.76
CA HIS A 36 3.09 9.53 5.91
C HIS A 36 3.03 8.23 5.11
N ASP A 37 3.34 8.32 3.81
CA ASP A 37 3.51 7.17 2.92
C ASP A 37 4.98 7.07 2.51
N CYS A 38 5.57 5.88 2.63
CA CYS A 38 6.94 5.62 2.19
C CYS A 38 7.13 5.71 0.66
N CYS A 39 6.06 5.87 -0.13
CA CYS A 39 6.07 5.99 -1.60
C CYS A 39 6.73 4.81 -2.34
N ILE A 40 6.87 3.65 -1.69
CA ILE A 40 7.48 2.43 -2.25
C ILE A 40 6.45 1.36 -2.61
N CYS A 41 6.75 0.52 -3.60
CA CYS A 41 5.92 -0.61 -4.00
C CYS A 41 6.68 -1.93 -3.85
N THR A 42 6.14 -2.87 -3.07
CA THR A 42 6.78 -4.18 -2.82
C THR A 42 6.94 -5.00 -4.10
N LYS A 43 6.00 -4.90 -5.05
CA LYS A 43 6.13 -5.57 -6.36
C LYS A 43 7.22 -4.93 -7.24
N CYS A 44 7.34 -3.59 -7.22
CA CYS A 44 8.31 -2.89 -8.07
C CYS A 44 9.75 -2.97 -7.51
N ARG A 45 9.89 -3.10 -6.18
CA ARG A 45 11.17 -3.23 -5.48
C ARG A 45 11.36 -4.64 -4.93
N ASN A 46 11.25 -5.62 -5.82
CA ASN A 46 11.43 -7.03 -5.48
C ASN A 46 12.89 -7.37 -5.13
N ASP A 47 13.83 -6.45 -5.41
CA ASP A 47 15.21 -6.45 -4.92
C ASP A 47 15.31 -6.19 -3.41
N LEU A 48 14.32 -5.51 -2.81
CA LEU A 48 14.29 -5.17 -1.39
C LEU A 48 13.20 -5.90 -0.59
N PHE A 49 12.10 -6.29 -1.23
CA PHE A 49 10.91 -6.80 -0.56
C PHE A 49 10.43 -8.11 -1.15
N PHE A 50 10.03 -9.02 -0.27
CA PHE A 50 9.11 -10.10 -0.63
C PHE A 50 7.80 -9.52 -1.17
N SER A 51 7.27 -10.09 -2.25
CA SER A 51 6.03 -9.64 -2.87
C SER A 51 5.23 -10.82 -3.40
N TYR A 52 4.14 -11.19 -2.72
CA TYR A 52 3.29 -12.30 -3.16
C TYR A 52 2.86 -12.20 -4.64
N ARG A 53 2.51 -10.99 -5.09
CA ARG A 53 2.13 -10.71 -6.49
C ARG A 53 3.32 -10.61 -7.44
N GLY A 54 4.49 -10.18 -6.96
CA GLY A 54 5.74 -10.15 -7.75
C GLY A 54 6.32 -11.55 -7.96
N ASP A 55 6.34 -12.33 -6.89
CA ASP A 55 6.96 -13.66 -6.75
C ASP A 55 6.02 -14.81 -7.15
N ARG A 56 4.89 -14.50 -7.78
CA ARG A 56 3.94 -15.49 -8.31
C ARG A 56 3.46 -16.49 -7.25
N GLY A 57 3.21 -16.01 -6.03
CA GLY A 57 2.54 -16.75 -4.97
C GLY A 57 3.44 -17.55 -4.03
N ARG A 58 4.73 -17.72 -4.33
CA ARG A 58 5.69 -18.41 -3.44
C ARG A 58 6.76 -17.44 -2.97
N THR A 59 6.63 -16.93 -1.75
CA THR A 59 7.50 -15.88 -1.20
C THR A 59 7.56 -15.92 0.33
N GLY A 60 8.46 -15.14 0.92
CA GLY A 60 8.49 -14.87 2.36
C GLY A 60 7.53 -13.75 2.78
N SER A 61 7.61 -13.35 4.05
CA SER A 61 6.84 -12.23 4.59
C SER A 61 7.77 -11.21 5.22
N MET A 62 7.45 -9.93 5.07
CA MET A 62 8.05 -8.85 5.86
C MET A 62 7.23 -8.63 7.13
N ALA A 63 7.86 -8.05 8.16
CA ALA A 63 7.19 -7.60 9.37
C ALA A 63 7.37 -6.09 9.54
N ALA A 64 6.33 -5.41 9.99
CA ALA A 64 6.38 -4.03 10.47
C ALA A 64 6.20 -4.04 11.99
N PHE A 65 7.07 -3.34 12.72
CA PHE A 65 7.06 -3.29 14.17
C PHE A 65 7.13 -1.84 14.65
N ILE A 66 6.51 -1.57 15.79
CA ILE A 66 6.54 -0.27 16.47
C ILE A 66 6.68 -0.52 17.97
N GLN A 67 7.54 0.25 18.63
CA GLN A 67 7.79 0.17 20.06
C GLN A 67 8.07 1.57 20.61
N ILE A 68 7.57 1.84 21.81
CA ILE A 68 8.03 2.94 22.65
C ILE A 68 9.16 2.38 23.54
N ARG A 69 10.34 2.99 23.49
CA ARG A 69 11.45 2.62 24.38
C ARG A 69 11.08 3.01 25.81
N GLN A 70 11.25 2.08 26.73
CA GLN A 70 11.16 2.32 28.17
C GLN A 70 12.43 2.99 28.68
#